data_AF-A0A225WAN2-F1
#
_entry.id   AF-A0A225WAN2-F1
#
_cell.length_a   1.000
_cell.length_b   1.000
_cell.length_c   1.000
_cell.angle_alpha   90.00
_cell.angle_beta   90.00
_cell.angle_gamma   90.00
#
_symmetry.space_group_name_H-M   'P 1'
#
loop_
_entity.id
_entity.type
_entity.pdbx_description
1 polymer ?
#
loop_
_entity_poly.entity_id
_entity_poly.type
_entity_poly.pdbx_seq_one_letter_code
_entity_poly.pdbx_strand_id
1 'polypeptide(L)'
;MACKSEQELRPVLLTPTDWNCNKNKVNTQLLQELGYNVCLTLHSIPGSTNIRYMFLARTAQWQLQNGTRKLGFSMTVTDSKANQRMRHVIEEQETIKWLTEGWAYFTITEVDGNAIDVVYEHCVGCESQIHAENFFIQLAEFVCCWEQAVSPNLLCN
;
A
#
# COMPACT_ATOMS: atom_id res chain seq x y z
N MET A 1 6.92 -10.71 11.56
CA MET A 1 6.43 -11.71 10.60
C MET A 1 5.02 -11.28 10.23
N ALA A 2 4.81 -10.74 9.04
CA ALA A 2 3.48 -10.26 8.62
C ALA A 2 2.55 -11.47 8.42
N CYS A 3 1.35 -11.43 8.99
CA CYS A 3 0.33 -12.44 8.69
C CYS A 3 0.01 -12.40 7.19
N LYS A 4 -0.21 -13.57 6.55
CA LYS A 4 -0.57 -13.64 5.11
C LYS A 4 -1.75 -12.72 4.76
N SER A 5 -2.68 -12.56 5.70
CA SER A 5 -3.83 -11.69 5.56
C SER A 5 -3.49 -10.20 5.55
N GLU A 6 -2.39 -9.75 6.18
CA GLU A 6 -1.94 -8.34 6.11
C GLU A 6 -1.44 -7.98 4.72
N GLN A 7 -0.69 -8.89 4.06
CA GLN A 7 -0.15 -8.64 2.72
C GLN A 7 -1.25 -8.50 1.67
N GLU A 8 -2.32 -9.27 1.78
CA GLU A 8 -3.50 -9.18 0.90
C GLU A 8 -4.25 -7.85 1.05
N LEU A 9 -4.17 -7.28 2.24
CA LEU A 9 -4.71 -5.96 2.58
C LEU A 9 -3.73 -4.83 2.28
N ARG A 10 -2.57 -5.03 1.67
CA ARG A 10 -1.71 -3.87 1.37
C ARG A 10 -2.31 -3.04 0.24
N PRO A 11 -2.49 -1.72 0.43
CA PRO A 11 -2.93 -0.85 -0.65
C PRO A 11 -1.86 -0.69 -1.70
N VAL A 12 -2.32 -0.41 -2.93
CA VAL A 12 -1.48 -0.02 -4.04
C VAL A 12 -1.65 1.49 -4.20
N LEU A 13 -0.55 2.26 -4.10
CA LEU A 13 -0.61 3.73 -4.07
C LEU A 13 -1.05 4.35 -5.38
N LEU A 14 -0.68 3.76 -6.51
CA LEU A 14 -1.07 4.22 -7.83
C LEU A 14 -0.97 3.06 -8.80
N THR A 15 -1.80 3.03 -9.82
CA THR A 15 -1.72 2.06 -10.90
C THR A 15 -1.82 2.76 -12.24
N PRO A 16 -1.27 2.20 -13.33
CA PRO A 16 -1.44 2.77 -14.66
C PRO A 16 -2.92 2.90 -15.05
N THR A 17 -3.24 3.85 -15.93
CA THR A 17 -4.61 4.12 -16.39
C THR A 17 -5.27 2.91 -17.07
N ASP A 18 -4.47 2.06 -17.70
CA ASP A 18 -4.89 0.82 -18.38
C ASP A 18 -4.80 -0.42 -17.47
N TRP A 19 -4.52 -0.24 -16.18
CA TRP A 19 -4.40 -1.34 -15.24
C TRP A 19 -5.73 -2.02 -15.00
N ASN A 20 -5.77 -3.34 -15.24
CA ASN A 20 -6.87 -4.16 -14.76
C ASN A 20 -6.62 -4.53 -13.29
N CYS A 21 -7.66 -4.58 -12.47
CA CYS A 21 -7.62 -4.66 -10.99
C CYS A 21 -6.99 -5.95 -10.41
N ASN A 22 -6.25 -6.70 -11.21
CA ASN A 22 -5.54 -7.89 -10.83
C ASN A 22 -4.23 -7.56 -10.10
N LYS A 23 -4.30 -7.52 -8.76
CA LYS A 23 -3.14 -7.33 -7.87
C LYS A 23 -1.98 -8.31 -8.11
N ASN A 24 -2.22 -9.48 -8.69
CA ASN A 24 -1.15 -10.49 -8.93
C ASN A 24 -0.07 -10.02 -9.90
N LYS A 25 -0.30 -8.92 -10.61
CA LYS A 25 0.69 -8.31 -11.50
C LYS A 25 1.59 -7.30 -10.78
N VAL A 26 1.29 -6.91 -9.54
CA VAL A 26 2.17 -6.01 -8.75
C VAL A 26 3.36 -6.81 -8.24
N ASN A 27 4.54 -6.52 -8.78
CA ASN A 27 5.78 -7.09 -8.25
C ASN A 27 6.20 -6.29 -7.01
N THR A 28 6.28 -6.98 -5.87
CA THR A 28 6.66 -6.41 -4.57
C THR A 28 8.00 -6.99 -4.14
N GLN A 29 9.02 -6.14 -4.04
CA GLN A 29 10.35 -6.54 -3.63
C GLN A 29 10.71 -5.90 -2.29
N LEU A 30 11.04 -6.72 -1.29
CA LEU A 30 11.65 -6.27 -0.05
C LEU A 30 13.09 -5.82 -0.35
N LEU A 31 13.41 -4.55 -0.06
CA LEU A 31 14.75 -3.99 -0.25
C LEU A 31 15.57 -4.07 1.04
N GLN A 32 14.95 -3.75 2.17
CA GLN A 32 15.64 -3.73 3.46
C GLN A 32 14.65 -3.85 4.64
N GLU A 33 15.04 -4.59 5.67
CA GLU A 33 14.37 -4.56 6.98
C GLU A 33 15.08 -3.52 7.88
N LEU A 34 14.31 -2.60 8.45
CA LEU A 34 14.83 -1.50 9.27
C LEU A 34 14.53 -1.68 10.77
N GLY A 35 13.77 -2.71 11.11
CA GLY A 35 13.38 -3.01 12.49
C GLY A 35 12.15 -3.92 12.52
N TYR A 36 11.57 -4.07 13.72
CA TYR A 36 10.40 -4.91 13.90
C TYR A 36 9.21 -4.37 13.10
N ASN A 37 8.79 -5.14 12.09
CA ASN A 37 7.68 -4.81 11.17
C ASN A 37 7.85 -3.47 10.44
N VAL A 38 9.08 -3.03 10.19
CA VAL A 38 9.39 -1.86 9.36
C VAL A 38 10.26 -2.28 8.19
N CYS A 39 9.78 -2.10 6.97
CA CYS A 39 10.50 -2.49 5.77
C CYS A 39 10.52 -1.40 4.70
N LEU A 40 11.67 -1.27 4.04
CA LEU A 40 11.76 -0.56 2.77
C LEU A 40 11.42 -1.53 1.65
N THR A 41 10.41 -1.20 0.86
CA THR A 41 9.85 -2.07 -0.18
C THR A 41 9.74 -1.32 -1.50
N LEU A 42 9.92 -2.02 -2.61
CA LEU A 42 9.70 -1.53 -3.97
C LEU A 42 8.45 -2.19 -4.56
N HIS A 43 7.51 -1.38 -5.03
CA HIS A 43 6.45 -1.83 -5.94
C HIS A 43 6.85 -1.54 -7.38
N SER A 44 6.62 -2.52 -8.26
CA SER A 44 6.70 -2.39 -9.72
C SER A 44 5.40 -2.89 -10.34
N ILE A 45 4.69 -1.98 -11.00
CA ILE A 45 3.34 -2.19 -11.52
C ILE A 45 3.41 -2.04 -13.04
N PRO A 46 3.28 -3.15 -13.80
CA PRO A 46 3.34 -3.08 -15.25
C PRO A 46 2.16 -2.30 -15.85
N GLY A 47 2.26 -1.85 -17.10
CA GLY A 47 1.14 -1.22 -17.80
C GLY A 47 1.60 -0.51 -19.07
N SER A 48 0.74 0.31 -19.65
CA SER A 48 1.09 1.22 -20.75
C SER A 48 2.29 2.10 -20.39
N THR A 49 2.35 2.53 -19.14
CA THR A 49 3.55 3.08 -18.49
C THR A 49 3.79 2.29 -17.21
N ASN A 50 4.99 1.73 -17.03
CA ASN A 50 5.30 1.00 -15.80
C ASN A 50 5.43 1.99 -14.64
N ILE A 51 4.69 1.78 -13.56
CA ILE A 51 4.81 2.61 -12.35
C ILE A 51 5.70 1.90 -11.34
N ARG A 52 6.70 2.61 -10.81
CA ARG A 52 7.55 2.12 -9.71
C ARG A 52 7.59 3.11 -8.55
N TYR A 53 7.60 2.58 -7.33
CA TYR A 53 7.87 3.39 -6.14
C TYR A 53 8.47 2.59 -5.01
N MET A 54 9.36 3.25 -4.28
CA MET A 54 9.90 2.76 -3.03
C MET A 54 9.13 3.38 -1.89
N PHE A 55 8.77 2.59 -0.88
CA PHE A 55 8.04 3.06 0.27
C PHE A 55 8.54 2.39 1.54
N LEU A 56 8.45 3.15 2.63
CA LEU A 56 8.61 2.63 3.98
C LEU A 56 7.25 2.09 4.41
N ALA A 57 7.16 0.78 4.62
CA ALA A 57 6.01 0.12 5.20
C ALA A 57 6.24 -0.13 6.69
N ARG A 58 5.22 0.11 7.50
CA ARG A 58 5.22 -0.20 8.92
C ARG A 58 3.91 -0.83 9.33
N THR A 59 4.00 -1.98 10.00
CA THR A 59 2.88 -2.65 10.65
C THR A 59 3.05 -2.58 12.17
N ALA A 60 2.02 -2.15 12.89
CA ALA A 60 2.04 -2.09 14.35
C ALA A 60 0.75 -2.67 14.93
N GLN A 61 0.86 -3.34 16.07
CA GLN A 61 -0.28 -3.83 16.84
C GLN A 61 -0.17 -3.29 18.27
N TRP A 62 -1.30 -2.87 18.84
CA TRP A 62 -1.36 -2.35 20.20
C TRP A 62 -2.76 -2.54 20.80
N GLN A 63 -2.87 -2.31 22.12
CA GLN A 63 -4.15 -2.29 22.82
C GLN A 63 -4.50 -0.86 23.21
N LEU A 64 -5.78 -0.51 23.08
CA LEU A 64 -6.34 0.72 23.62
C LEU A 64 -6.52 0.59 25.15
N GLN A 65 -6.80 1.70 25.84
CA GLN A 65 -6.92 1.73 27.31
C GLN A 65 -7.99 0.77 27.87
N ASN A 66 -9.03 0.50 27.08
CA ASN A 66 -10.12 -0.43 27.41
C ASN A 66 -9.79 -1.91 27.09
N GLY A 67 -8.56 -2.22 26.67
CA GLY A 67 -8.14 -3.56 26.29
C GLY A 67 -8.43 -3.95 24.84
N THR A 68 -9.14 -3.11 24.08
CA THR A 68 -9.46 -3.35 22.66
C THR A 68 -8.19 -3.44 21.82
N ARG A 69 -8.08 -4.46 20.97
CA ARG A 69 -6.94 -4.63 20.06
C ARG A 69 -7.06 -3.75 18.84
N LYS A 70 -5.91 -3.26 18.37
CA LYS A 70 -5.80 -2.45 17.15
C LYS A 70 -4.59 -2.86 16.33
N LEU A 71 -4.79 -3.01 15.04
CA LEU A 71 -3.75 -3.21 14.02
C LEU A 71 -3.69 -1.94 13.16
N GLY A 72 -2.48 -1.46 12.89
CA GLY A 72 -2.23 -0.36 11.99
C GLY A 72 -1.20 -0.75 10.95
N PHE A 73 -1.43 -0.35 9.72
CA PHE A 73 -0.47 -0.40 8.64
C PHE A 73 -0.32 1.00 8.05
N SER A 74 0.91 1.38 7.73
CA SER A 74 1.20 2.62 7.02
C SER A 74 2.25 2.36 5.95
N MET A 75 2.10 3.04 4.82
CA MET A 75 3.11 3.12 3.80
C MET A 75 3.30 4.57 3.36
N THR A 76 4.55 4.98 3.21
CA THR A 76 4.90 6.32 2.74
C THR A 76 5.98 6.20 1.69
N VAL A 77 5.77 6.80 0.52
CA VAL A 77 6.77 6.84 -0.54
C VAL A 77 8.01 7.56 -0.02
N THR A 78 9.16 6.95 -0.24
CA THR A 78 10.45 7.50 0.16
C THR A 78 11.22 7.92 -1.08
N ASP A 79 11.60 9.20 -1.14
CA ASP A 79 12.53 9.70 -2.15
C ASP A 79 13.76 10.32 -1.48
N SER A 80 14.93 10.05 -2.05
CA SER A 80 16.21 10.58 -1.56
C SER A 80 17.07 10.98 -2.74
N LYS A 81 18.03 11.89 -2.52
CA LYS A 81 18.98 12.30 -3.58
C LYS A 81 19.78 11.12 -4.15
N ALA A 82 20.06 10.10 -3.34
CA ALA A 82 20.71 8.88 -3.81
C ALA A 82 19.79 8.07 -4.73
N ASN A 83 18.51 7.95 -4.36
CA ASN A 83 17.49 7.27 -5.15
C ASN A 83 17.25 7.97 -6.49
N GLN A 84 17.20 9.30 -6.49
CA GLN A 84 17.03 10.11 -7.72
C GLN A 84 18.11 9.81 -8.76
N ARG A 85 19.37 9.67 -8.34
CA ARG A 85 20.49 9.35 -9.25
C ARG A 85 20.34 7.96 -9.86
N MET A 86 19.93 6.97 -9.07
CA MET A 86 19.69 5.61 -9.59
C MET A 86 18.53 5.60 -10.59
N ARG A 87 17.47 6.37 -10.34
CA ARG A 87 16.31 6.48 -11.25
C ARG A 87 16.70 7.07 -12.59
N HIS A 88 17.47 8.16 -12.60
CA HIS A 88 17.89 8.81 -13.85
C HIS A 88 18.60 7.83 -14.80
N VAL A 89 19.43 6.93 -14.29
CA VAL A 89 20.12 5.91 -15.09
C VAL A 89 19.15 4.85 -15.63
N ILE A 90 18.10 4.52 -14.87
CA ILE A 90 17.10 3.50 -15.22
C ILE A 90 16.02 4.06 -16.17
N GLU A 91 15.58 5.30 -15.97
CA GLU A 91 14.59 6.00 -16.82
C GLU A 91 15.10 6.19 -18.26
N GLU A 92 16.41 6.32 -18.45
CA GLU A 92 17.03 6.37 -19.79
C GLU A 92 16.89 5.05 -20.57
N GLN A 93 16.61 3.92 -19.90
CA GLN A 93 16.61 2.59 -20.50
C GLN A 93 15.21 1.96 -20.62
N GLU A 94 14.23 2.40 -19.82
CA GLU A 94 12.88 1.82 -19.78
C GLU A 94 11.80 2.91 -19.63
N THR A 95 10.61 2.68 -20.21
CA THR A 95 9.42 3.52 -19.97
C THR A 95 8.87 3.28 -18.55
N ILE A 96 9.59 3.78 -17.55
CA ILE A 96 9.20 3.73 -16.13
C ILE A 96 8.86 5.13 -15.66
N LYS A 97 7.71 5.24 -14.99
CA LYS A 97 7.39 6.39 -14.17
C LYS A 97 7.63 6.07 -12.69
N TRP A 98 8.42 6.92 -12.04
CA TRP A 98 8.62 6.84 -10.61
C TRP A 98 7.63 7.73 -9.86
N LEU A 99 6.91 7.12 -8.91
CA LEU A 99 6.15 7.89 -7.93
C LEU A 99 7.10 8.28 -6.78
N THR A 100 7.19 9.59 -6.54
CA THR A 100 8.12 10.22 -5.57
C THR A 100 7.44 10.62 -4.26
N GLU A 101 6.12 10.74 -4.27
CA GLU A 101 5.32 11.21 -3.15
C GLU A 101 4.03 10.40 -3.05
N GLY A 102 3.46 10.35 -1.85
CA GLY A 102 2.22 9.66 -1.57
C GLY A 102 2.33 8.76 -0.35
N TRP A 103 1.18 8.43 0.20
CA TRP A 103 1.06 7.61 1.37
C TRP A 103 -0.32 6.98 1.43
N ALA A 104 -0.41 5.86 2.15
CA ALA A 104 -1.68 5.27 2.53
C ALA A 104 -1.51 4.65 3.91
N TYR A 105 -2.59 4.62 4.67
CA TYR A 105 -2.61 3.89 5.92
C TYR A 105 -3.98 3.30 6.15
N PHE A 106 -4.01 2.21 6.93
CA PHE A 106 -5.25 1.72 7.49
C PHE A 106 -5.08 1.36 8.95
N THR A 107 -6.19 1.39 9.67
CA THR A 107 -6.28 0.77 10.98
C THR A 107 -7.50 -0.13 11.06
N ILE A 108 -7.33 -1.27 11.73
CA ILE A 108 -8.40 -2.21 12.07
C ILE A 108 -8.49 -2.22 13.59
N THR A 109 -9.65 -1.85 14.12
CA THR A 109 -9.92 -1.80 15.56
C THR A 109 -10.98 -2.85 15.89
N GLU A 110 -10.75 -3.65 16.91
CA GLU A 110 -11.78 -4.56 17.44
C GLU A 110 -12.94 -3.75 18.06
N VAL A 111 -14.18 -4.19 17.87
CA VAL A 111 -15.35 -3.51 18.47
C VAL A 111 -16.03 -4.45 19.47
N ASP A 112 -16.71 -5.49 18.99
CA ASP A 112 -17.39 -6.53 19.77
C ASP A 112 -17.71 -7.75 18.88
N GLY A 113 -18.32 -8.81 19.41
CA GLY A 113 -19.22 -9.76 18.69
C GLY A 113 -18.91 -10.22 17.25
N ASN A 114 -17.64 -10.27 16.81
CA ASN A 114 -17.14 -10.42 15.42
C ASN A 114 -17.17 -9.17 14.51
N ALA A 115 -17.42 -7.98 15.04
CA ALA A 115 -17.29 -6.71 14.34
C ALA A 115 -15.90 -6.09 14.52
N ILE A 116 -15.48 -5.37 13.48
CA ILE A 116 -14.26 -4.56 13.43
C ILE A 116 -14.59 -3.21 12.83
N ASP A 117 -13.86 -2.19 13.26
CA ASP A 117 -13.88 -0.86 12.67
C ASP A 117 -12.64 -0.68 11.79
N VAL A 118 -12.82 -0.20 10.56
CA VAL A 118 -11.74 -0.03 9.59
C VAL A 118 -11.67 1.44 9.16
N VAL A 119 -10.52 2.06 9.41
CA VAL A 119 -10.19 3.39 8.89
C VAL A 119 -9.17 3.21 7.78
N TYR A 120 -9.41 3.82 6.63
CA TYR A 120 -8.47 3.83 5.51
C TYR A 120 -8.36 5.24 4.95
N GLU A 121 -7.12 5.70 4.80
CA GLU A 121 -6.82 6.97 4.15
C GLU A 121 -5.70 6.80 3.13
N HIS A 122 -5.73 7.65 2.12
CA HIS A 122 -4.86 7.57 0.97
C HIS A 122 -4.60 8.96 0.40
N CYS A 123 -3.35 9.24 0.04
CA CYS A 123 -2.97 10.43 -0.70
C CYS A 123 -1.94 10.07 -1.77
N VAL A 124 -2.23 10.40 -3.03
CA VAL A 124 -1.31 10.19 -4.15
C VAL A 124 -1.54 11.25 -5.23
N GLY A 125 -0.47 11.62 -5.94
CA GLY A 125 -0.55 12.46 -7.13
C GLY A 125 -0.94 11.63 -8.36
N CYS A 126 -1.98 12.06 -9.07
CA CYS A 126 -2.37 11.51 -10.37
C CYS A 126 -1.89 12.41 -11.51
N GLU A 127 -1.72 11.84 -12.70
CA GLU A 127 -1.19 12.56 -13.87
C GLU A 127 -2.19 13.51 -14.54
N SER A 128 -3.46 13.17 -14.41
CA SER A 128 -4.57 13.87 -15.02
C SER A 128 -5.83 13.61 -14.22
N GLN A 129 -6.88 14.41 -14.47
CA GLN A 129 -8.18 14.17 -13.88
C GLN A 129 -8.74 12.78 -14.23
N ILE A 130 -8.57 12.34 -15.49
CA ILE A 130 -9.03 11.01 -15.94
C ILE A 130 -8.32 9.90 -15.16
N HIS A 131 -7.01 10.03 -14.94
CA HIS A 131 -6.26 9.09 -14.12
C HIS A 131 -6.79 9.08 -12.68
N ALA A 132 -7.06 10.26 -12.09
CA ALA A 132 -7.62 10.35 -10.75
C ALA A 132 -9.01 9.68 -10.63
N GLU A 133 -9.88 9.90 -11.61
CA GLU A 133 -11.23 9.29 -11.66
C GLU A 133 -11.15 7.76 -11.75
N ASN A 134 -10.31 7.23 -12.66
CA ASN A 134 -10.11 5.79 -12.79
C ASN A 134 -9.50 5.17 -11.52
N PHE A 135 -8.52 5.85 -10.93
CA PHE A 135 -7.88 5.39 -9.71
C PHE A 135 -8.87 5.38 -8.53
N PHE A 136 -9.77 6.36 -8.45
CA PHE A 136 -10.80 6.41 -7.42
C PHE A 136 -11.77 5.22 -7.49
N ILE A 137 -12.13 4.79 -8.71
CA ILE A 137 -12.95 3.58 -8.92
C ILE A 137 -12.20 2.34 -8.40
N GLN A 138 -10.92 2.19 -8.75
CA GLN A 138 -10.10 1.07 -8.28
C GLN A 138 -9.91 1.08 -6.76
N LEU A 139 -9.79 2.26 -6.16
CA LEU A 139 -9.73 2.43 -4.72
C LEU A 139 -11.02 1.96 -4.04
N ALA A 140 -12.18 2.31 -4.60
CA ALA A 140 -13.47 1.87 -4.09
C ALA A 140 -13.62 0.34 -4.19
N GLU A 141 -13.26 -0.26 -5.33
CA GLU A 141 -13.26 -1.72 -5.50
C GLU A 141 -12.36 -2.41 -4.48
N PHE A 142 -11.18 -1.84 -4.22
CA PHE A 142 -10.24 -2.35 -3.23
C PHE A 142 -10.82 -2.33 -1.81
N VAL A 143 -11.49 -1.23 -1.42
CA VAL A 143 -12.18 -1.13 -0.12
C VAL A 143 -13.33 -2.14 -0.03
N CYS A 144 -14.12 -2.32 -1.09
CA CYS A 144 -15.17 -3.35 -1.13
C CYS A 144 -14.59 -4.77 -0.96
N CYS A 145 -13.44 -5.07 -1.58
CA CYS A 145 -12.77 -6.36 -1.38
C CYS A 145 -12.28 -6.54 0.06
N TRP A 146 -11.85 -5.46 0.73
CA TRP A 146 -11.49 -5.53 2.14
C TRP A 146 -12.69 -5.86 3.02
N GLU A 147 -13.85 -5.24 2.81
CA GLU A 147 -15.05 -5.56 3.60
C GLU A 147 -15.38 -7.06 3.58
N GLN A 148 -15.07 -7.75 2.48
CA GLN A 148 -15.28 -9.19 2.34
C GLN A 148 -14.14 -10.05 2.92
N ALA A 149 -12.93 -9.50 3.01
CA ALA A 149 -11.72 -10.23 3.41
C ALA A 149 -11.32 -10.01 4.88
N VAL A 150 -11.63 -8.85 5.45
CA VAL A 150 -11.21 -8.51 6.81
C VAL A 150 -12.13 -9.21 7.80
N SER A 151 -11.54 -10.04 8.65
CA SER A 151 -12.22 -10.75 9.73
C SER A 151 -11.53 -10.45 11.08
N PRO A 152 -12.24 -10.63 12.22
CA PRO A 152 -11.66 -10.44 13.56
C PRO A 152 -10.38 -11.25 13.81
N ASN A 153 -10.19 -12.36 13.10
CA ASN A 153 -9.00 -13.21 13.19
C ASN A 153 -7.73 -12.51 12.70
N LEU A 154 -7.81 -11.42 11.92
CA LEU A 154 -6.65 -10.62 11.54
C LEU A 154 -5.99 -9.88 12.71
N LEU A 155 -6.72 -9.72 13.81
CA LEU A 155 -6.20 -9.14 15.06
C LEU A 155 -5.62 -10.21 15.99
N CYS A 156 -5.68 -11.49 15.60
CA CYS A 156 -5.10 -12.61 16.32
C CYS A 156 -3.69 -12.89 15.77
N ASN A 157 -2.72 -13.05 16.67
CA ASN A 157 -1.35 -13.46 16.35
C ASN A 157 -1.33 -14.83 15.66
#